data_AF-A0A0G1IK52-F1
#
_entry.id   AF-A0A0G1IK52-F1
#
_cell.length_a   1.000
_cell.length_b   1.000
_cell.length_c   1.000
_cell.angle_alpha   90.00
_cell.angle_beta   90.00
_cell.angle_gamma   90.00
#
_symmetry.space_group_name_H-M   'P 1'
#
loop_
_entity.id
_entity.type
_entity.pdbx_description
1 polymer ?
#
loop_
_entity_poly.entity_id
_entity_poly.type
_entity_poly.pdbx_seq_one_letter_code
_entity_poly.pdbx_strand_id
1 'polypeptide(L)' 'MLKYFSKRPFYNAVIHTVAGIGIGFLLTYTVAGIHPVRWGVAFLVIALLGHLQALR' A
#
# COMPACT_ATOMS: atom_id res chain seq x y z
N MET A 1 1.08 -20.39 7.74
CA MET A 1 1.17 -19.21 6.85
C MET A 1 -0.03 -19.00 5.90
N LEU A 2 -1.09 -19.81 5.97
CA LEU A 2 -2.15 -19.90 4.92
C LEU A 2 -3.54 -19.33 5.29
N LYS A 3 -3.66 -18.55 6.39
CA LYS A 3 -4.96 -18.01 6.86
C LYS A 3 -5.05 -16.49 6.99
N TYR A 4 -3.98 -15.78 6.63
CA TYR A 4 -3.89 -14.33 6.85
C TYR A 4 -4.86 -13.53 5.95
N PHE A 5 -5.16 -14.04 4.75
CA PHE A 5 -5.94 -13.31 3.74
C PHE A 5 -7.27 -13.97 3.33
N SER A 6 -7.56 -15.17 3.83
CA SER A 6 -8.76 -15.92 3.44
C SER A 6 -10.05 -15.40 4.08
N LYS A 7 -9.97 -14.66 5.19
CA LYS A 7 -11.17 -14.10 5.86
C LYS A 7 -11.72 -12.84 5.17
N ARG A 8 -10.88 -12.08 4.46
CA ARG A 8 -11.26 -10.80 3.83
C ARG A 8 -10.50 -10.58 2.50
N PRO A 9 -10.76 -11.40 1.46
CA PRO A 9 -9.98 -11.37 0.22
C PRO A 9 -10.08 -10.02 -0.51
N PHE A 10 -11.27 -9.42 -0.56
CA PHE A 10 -11.48 -8.12 -1.22
C PHE A 10 -10.75 -6.99 -0.49
N TYR A 11 -10.89 -6.92 0.84
CA TYR A 11 -10.18 -5.92 1.65
C TYR A 11 -8.68 -6.03 1.45
N ASN A 12 -8.15 -7.26 1.44
CA ASN A 12 -6.73 -7.46 1.24
C ASN A 12 -6.24 -7.05 -0.15
N ALA A 13 -7.04 -7.30 -1.19
CA ALA A 13 -6.75 -6.83 -2.53
C ALA A 13 -6.68 -5.29 -2.57
N VAL A 14 -7.64 -4.60 -1.94
CA VAL A 14 -7.63 -3.13 -1.83
C VAL A 14 -6.37 -2.63 -1.12
N ILE A 15 -5.99 -3.22 0.02
CA ILE A 15 -4.77 -2.83 0.74
C ILE A 15 -3.51 -3.03 -0.11
N HIS A 16 -3.41 -4.12 -0.87
CA HIS A 16 -2.29 -4.35 -1.79
C HIS A 16 -2.28 -3.37 -2.97
N THR A 17 -3.45 -3.01 -3.51
CA THR A 17 -3.55 -1.97 -4.53
C THR A 17 -3.05 -0.63 -4.00
N VAL A 18 -3.45 -0.24 -2.79
CA VAL A 18 -2.98 0.98 -2.12
C VAL A 18 -1.47 0.95 -1.91
N ALA A 19 -0.91 -0.18 -1.46
CA ALA A 19 0.53 -0.37 -1.34
C ALA A 19 1.24 -0.21 -2.69
N GLY A 20 0.71 -0.82 -3.75
CA GLY A 20 1.23 -0.74 -5.10
C GLY A 20 1.25 0.69 -5.65
N ILE A 21 0.21 1.48 -5.38
CA ILE A 21 0.17 2.92 -5.73
C ILE A 21 1.28 3.67 -4.99
N GLY A 22 1.44 3.43 -3.68
CA GLY A 22 2.49 4.06 -2.88
C GLY A 22 3.90 3.75 -3.40
N ILE A 23 4.17 2.47 -3.72
CA ILE A 23 5.43 2.04 -4.33
C ILE A 23 5.62 2.70 -5.69
N GLY A 24 4.59 2.73 -6.54
CA GLY A 24 4.62 3.38 -7.85
C GLY A 24 5.03 4.85 -7.74
N PHE A 25 4.42 5.59 -6.80
CA PHE A 25 4.83 6.96 -6.49
C PHE A 25 6.30 7.06 -6.05
N LEU A 26 6.84 6.12 -5.27
CA LEU A 26 8.25 6.19 -4.90
C LEU A 26 9.19 5.88 -6.07
N LEU A 27 8.82 4.93 -6.94
CA LEU A 27 9.62 4.53 -8.08
C LEU A 27 9.67 5.61 -9.18
N THR A 28 8.60 6.38 -9.36
CA THR A 28 8.55 7.43 -10.39
C THR A 28 9.41 8.66 -10.03
N TYR A 29 9.93 8.77 -8.78
CA TYR A 29 10.86 9.83 -8.38
C TYR A 29 12.08 9.97 -9.28
N THR A 30 12.61 8.84 -9.79
CA THR A 30 13.77 8.85 -10.68
C THR A 30 13.45 9.40 -12.08
N VAL A 31 12.17 9.52 -12.44
CA VAL A 31 11.72 9.92 -13.78
C VAL A 31 11.12 11.34 -13.79
N ALA A 32 10.50 11.79 -12.70
CA ALA A 32 9.91 13.14 -12.60
C ALA A 32 10.51 13.93 -11.44
N GLY A 33 11.35 14.92 -11.75
CA GLY A 33 12.16 15.68 -10.78
C GLY A 33 11.39 16.47 -9.71
N ILE A 34 10.12 16.80 -9.94
CA ILE A 34 9.20 17.32 -8.91
C ILE A 34 8.28 16.18 -8.49
N HIS A 35 8.81 15.24 -7.71
CA HIS A 35 8.04 14.09 -7.28
C HIS A 35 7.40 14.34 -5.92
N PRO A 36 6.07 14.13 -5.76
CA PRO A 36 5.44 14.30 -4.47
C PRO A 36 5.62 13.06 -3.59
N VAL A 37 6.84 12.85 -3.09
CA VAL A 37 7.23 11.73 -2.20
C VAL A 37 6.28 11.55 -1.02
N ARG A 38 5.70 12.66 -0.51
CA ARG A 38 4.66 12.67 0.52
C ARG A 38 3.48 11.75 0.20
N TRP A 39 3.06 11.65 -1.06
CA TRP A 39 1.94 10.78 -1.45
C TRP A 39 2.34 9.30 -1.44
N GLY A 40 3.55 8.98 -1.91
CA GLY A 40 4.09 7.62 -1.80
C GLY A 40 4.14 7.13 -0.36
N VAL A 41 4.68 7.98 0.54
CA VAL A 41 4.73 7.69 1.98
C VAL A 41 3.31 7.58 2.57
N ALA A 42 2.40 8.49 2.23
CA ALA A 42 1.02 8.45 2.74
C ALA A 42 0.29 7.16 2.34
N PHE A 43 0.38 6.75 1.07
CA PHE A 43 -0.23 5.49 0.61
C PHE A 43 0.37 4.26 1.28
N LEU A 44 1.68 4.24 1.51
CA LEU A 44 2.33 3.14 2.24
C LEU A 44 1.91 3.08 3.71
N VAL A 45 1.79 4.22 4.39
CA VAL A 45 1.28 4.26 5.77
C VAL A 45 -0.16 3.75 5.83
N ILE A 46 -1.03 4.17 4.91
CA ILE A 46 -2.42 3.68 4.83
C ILE A 46 -2.44 2.18 4.59
N ALA A 47 -1.62 1.65 3.68
CA ALA A 47 -1.54 0.21 3.43
C ALA A 47 -1.06 -0.57 4.65
N LEU A 48 -0.05 -0.06 5.38
CA LEU A 48 0.48 -0.68 6.58
C LEU A 48 -0.58 -0.73 7.69
N LEU A 49 -1.28 0.38 7.93
CA LEU A 49 -2.41 0.44 8.85
C LEU A 49 -3.53 -0.54 8.44
N GLY A 50 -3.81 -0.61 7.14
CA GLY A 50 -4.77 -1.56 6.58
C GLY A 50 -4.41 -3.02 6.85
N HIS A 51 -3.13 -3.38 6.75
CA HIS A 51 -2.62 -4.71 7.10
C HIS A 51 -2.69 -5.01 8.60
N LEU A 52 -2.41 -4.02 9.45
CA LEU A 52 -2.55 -4.16 10.92
C LEU A 52 -4.01 -4.37 11.31
N GLN A 53 -4.94 -3.70 10.63
CA GLN A 53 -6.36 -3.94 10.84
C GLN A 53 -6.83 -5.29 10.28
N ALA A 54 -6.25 -5.78 9.18
CA ALA A 54 -6.53 -7.12 8.68
C ALA A 54 -6.09 -8.24 9.65
N LEU A 55 -5.10 -7.95 10.50
CA LEU A 55 -4.54 -8.88 11.48
C LEU A 55 -5.45 -9.05 12.72
N ARG A 56 -6.30 -8.06 13.00
CA ARG A 56 -7.30 -8.10 14.09
C ARG A 56 -8.61 -8.73 13.62
#